data_AF-A0A7Y2H7U1-F1
#
_entry.id   AF-A0A7Y2H7U1-F1
#
_cell.length_a   1.000
_cell.length_b   1.000
_cell.length_c   1.000
_cell.angle_alpha   90.00
_cell.angle_beta   90.00
_cell.angle_gamma   90.00
#
_symmetry.space_group_name_H-M   'P 1'
#
loop_
_entity.id
_entity.type
_entity.pdbx_description
1 polymer ?
#
loop_
_entity_poly.entity_id
_entity_poly.type
_entity_poly.pdbx_seq_one_letter_code
_entity_poly.pdbx_strand_id
1 'polypeptide(L)'
;MTNLNTFRNVGILRTAALVKLFLLLFLFSNQVYGQCPESLGCNDNVQISLDYDCYAEIHPDLILEDERDNCPYMVTILDLNDQIMAETQVHPGTGDFIYPSIDGAFVGSVWKASVSIIDSYGIKNSCWGYFTVEDKLPPTITCIEDFTVECSEDLSELYSSESTLDYCSDINPADLDYDGLPSTKTICLNTTDTA
;
A
#
# COMPACT_ATOMS: atom_id res chain seq x y z
N MET A 1 -13.66 21.58 -80.06
CA MET A 1 -13.01 20.37 -79.49
C MET A 1 -12.25 20.76 -78.22
N THR A 2 -12.95 21.03 -77.12
CA THR A 2 -12.32 21.49 -75.86
C THR A 2 -13.29 21.30 -74.68
N ASN A 3 -13.57 20.06 -74.24
CA ASN A 3 -14.08 19.81 -72.87
C ASN A 3 -14.26 18.31 -72.52
N LEU A 4 -13.22 17.49 -72.69
CA LEU A 4 -13.21 16.14 -72.06
C LEU A 4 -12.08 15.93 -71.05
N ASN A 5 -11.04 16.76 -71.06
CA ASN A 5 -9.87 16.59 -70.16
C ASN A 5 -10.05 17.28 -68.79
N THR A 6 -10.98 18.23 -68.67
CA THR A 6 -11.20 18.99 -67.43
C THR A 6 -11.91 18.14 -66.36
N PHE A 7 -12.87 17.30 -66.75
CA PHE A 7 -13.63 16.45 -65.82
C PHE A 7 -12.81 15.25 -65.28
N ARG A 8 -11.86 14.72 -66.05
CA ARG A 8 -10.95 13.65 -65.60
C ARG A 8 -10.00 14.13 -64.49
N ASN A 9 -9.53 15.37 -64.57
CA ASN A 9 -8.60 15.93 -63.59
C ASN A 9 -9.26 16.26 -62.23
N VAL A 10 -10.54 16.64 -62.22
CA VAL A 10 -11.27 16.93 -60.97
C VAL A 10 -11.51 15.65 -60.14
N GLY A 11 -11.80 14.53 -60.80
CA GLY A 11 -11.94 13.22 -60.14
C GLY A 11 -10.63 12.73 -59.50
N ILE A 12 -9.51 12.88 -60.21
CA ILE A 12 -8.17 12.50 -59.73
C ILE A 12 -7.69 13.42 -58.58
N LEU A 13 -8.02 14.72 -58.62
CA LEU A 13 -7.70 15.64 -57.52
C LEU A 13 -8.45 15.27 -56.23
N ARG A 14 -9.72 14.87 -56.34
CA ARG A 14 -10.55 14.47 -55.20
C ARG A 14 -10.08 13.16 -54.58
N THR A 15 -9.74 12.16 -55.40
CA THR A 15 -9.18 10.90 -54.89
C THR A 15 -7.78 11.10 -54.30
N ALA A 16 -6.93 11.93 -54.91
CA ALA A 16 -5.61 12.26 -54.36
C ALA A 16 -5.71 13.02 -53.02
N ALA A 17 -6.71 13.89 -52.84
CA ALA A 17 -6.94 14.58 -51.57
C ALA A 17 -7.37 13.59 -50.45
N LEU A 18 -8.26 12.64 -50.77
CA LEU A 18 -8.70 11.61 -49.82
C LEU A 18 -7.57 10.63 -49.47
N VAL A 19 -6.75 10.23 -50.44
CA VAL A 19 -5.56 9.39 -50.21
C VAL A 19 -4.53 10.12 -49.37
N LYS A 20 -4.28 11.41 -49.61
CA LYS A 20 -3.38 12.23 -48.78
C LYS A 20 -3.90 12.41 -47.35
N LEU A 21 -5.21 12.61 -47.17
CA LEU A 21 -5.81 12.70 -45.84
C LEU A 21 -5.71 11.36 -45.08
N PHE A 22 -5.93 10.24 -45.76
CA PHE A 22 -5.77 8.90 -45.21
C PHE A 22 -4.30 8.57 -44.87
N LEU A 23 -3.36 8.97 -45.72
CA LEU A 23 -1.92 8.83 -45.46
C LEU A 23 -1.46 9.72 -44.30
N LEU A 24 -2.03 10.94 -44.17
CA LEU A 24 -1.76 11.84 -43.05
C LEU A 24 -2.27 11.24 -41.73
N LEU A 25 -3.46 10.62 -41.73
CA LEU A 25 -4.02 9.92 -40.56
C LEU A 25 -3.20 8.68 -40.17
N PHE A 26 -2.61 7.97 -41.13
CA PHE A 26 -1.73 6.83 -40.87
C PHE A 26 -0.36 7.22 -40.30
N LEU A 27 0.09 8.46 -40.49
CA LEU A 27 1.35 8.97 -39.92
C LEU A 27 1.23 9.40 -38.45
N PHE A 28 0.02 9.39 -37.87
CA PHE A 28 -0.23 9.73 -36.46
C PHE A 28 -0.46 8.51 -35.55
N SER A 29 -0.17 7.29 -36.00
CA SER A 29 -0.13 6.13 -35.10
C SER A 29 1.16 6.14 -34.26
N ASN A 30 1.36 7.17 -33.45
CA ASN A 30 2.35 7.14 -32.37
C ASN A 30 1.77 6.32 -31.23
N GLN A 31 2.62 5.48 -30.64
CA GLN A 31 2.23 4.57 -29.57
C GLN A 31 1.72 5.34 -28.34
N VAL A 32 0.61 4.85 -27.78
CA VAL A 32 -0.16 5.52 -26.72
C VAL A 32 0.53 5.28 -25.37
N TYR A 33 1.55 6.10 -25.05
CA TYR A 33 2.12 6.18 -23.69
C TYR A 33 1.62 7.41 -22.90
N GLY A 34 0.81 8.30 -23.51
CA GLY A 34 0.31 9.52 -22.87
C GLY A 34 -0.90 9.34 -21.95
N GLN A 35 -1.11 8.14 -21.37
CA GLN A 35 -2.25 7.87 -20.48
C GLN A 35 -1.93 8.14 -19.00
N CYS A 36 -0.65 8.13 -18.63
CA CYS A 36 -0.22 8.42 -17.27
C CYS A 36 -0.24 9.92 -16.96
N PRO A 37 -0.54 10.30 -15.71
CA PRO A 37 -0.66 11.69 -15.34
C PRO A 37 0.73 12.36 -15.28
N GLU A 38 0.81 13.58 -15.83
CA GLU A 38 2.00 14.45 -15.76
C GLU A 38 2.17 15.12 -14.40
N SER A 39 1.12 15.08 -13.56
CA SER A 39 1.12 15.63 -12.20
C SER A 39 0.56 14.60 -11.23
N LEU A 40 1.25 14.38 -10.12
CA LEU A 40 0.79 13.50 -9.06
C LEU A 40 0.33 14.32 -7.86
N GLY A 41 -0.76 13.90 -7.24
CA GLY A 41 -1.25 14.40 -5.96
C GLY A 41 -1.32 13.23 -4.98
N CYS A 42 -0.77 13.41 -3.78
CA CYS A 42 -0.75 12.38 -2.75
C CYS A 42 -1.67 12.80 -1.60
N ASN A 43 -2.21 11.81 -0.89
CA ASN A 43 -2.89 12.00 0.38
C ASN A 43 -1.90 12.55 1.43
N ASP A 44 -2.29 13.57 2.17
CA ASP A 44 -1.35 14.28 3.07
C ASP A 44 -1.09 13.55 4.40
N ASN A 45 -2.05 12.75 4.91
CA ASN A 45 -1.95 12.01 6.17
C ASN A 45 -2.80 10.73 6.13
N VAL A 46 -2.17 9.60 5.80
CA VAL A 46 -2.85 8.29 5.73
C VAL A 46 -2.62 7.51 7.02
N GLN A 47 -3.65 6.84 7.52
CA GLN A 47 -3.54 5.98 8.69
C GLN A 47 -3.65 4.53 8.22
N ILE A 48 -2.59 3.75 8.45
CA ILE A 48 -2.44 2.39 7.89
C ILE A 48 -2.50 1.38 9.03
N SER A 49 -3.36 0.37 8.90
CA SER A 49 -3.41 -0.78 9.80
C SER A 49 -2.54 -1.91 9.28
N LEU A 50 -1.89 -2.64 10.19
CA LEU A 50 -1.22 -3.91 9.88
C LEU A 50 -2.27 -5.05 9.80
N ASP A 51 -1.94 -6.10 9.06
CA ASP A 51 -2.75 -7.33 9.01
C ASP A 51 -2.41 -8.30 10.16
N TYR A 52 -3.04 -9.48 10.18
CA TYR A 52 -2.87 -10.48 11.25
C TYR A 52 -1.46 -11.07 11.37
N ASP A 53 -0.63 -10.92 10.34
CA ASP A 53 0.77 -11.34 10.35
C ASP A 53 1.69 -10.13 10.62
N CYS A 54 1.13 -9.01 11.07
CA CYS A 54 1.81 -7.78 11.45
C CYS A 54 2.57 -7.10 10.31
N TYR A 55 2.09 -7.23 9.07
CA TYR A 55 2.64 -6.51 7.92
C TYR A 55 1.58 -5.74 7.14
N ALA A 56 2.03 -4.76 6.35
CA ALA A 56 1.23 -4.15 5.31
C ALA A 56 2.13 -3.79 4.12
N GLU A 57 1.65 -4.06 2.90
CA GLU A 57 2.31 -3.61 1.68
C GLU A 57 1.80 -2.23 1.27
N ILE A 58 2.70 -1.31 0.91
CA ILE A 58 2.37 0.07 0.58
C ILE A 58 2.25 0.21 -0.94
N HIS A 59 1.04 -0.05 -1.44
CA HIS A 59 0.68 0.14 -2.85
C HIS A 59 0.48 1.64 -3.17
N PRO A 60 0.58 2.04 -4.45
CA PRO A 60 0.41 3.43 -4.86
C PRO A 60 -0.96 4.01 -4.49
N ASP A 61 -2.05 3.26 -4.65
CA ASP A 61 -3.43 3.66 -4.31
C ASP A 61 -3.61 4.15 -2.87
N LEU A 62 -2.83 3.61 -1.94
CA LEU A 62 -2.88 4.00 -0.53
C LEU A 62 -2.41 5.44 -0.32
N ILE A 63 -1.45 5.89 -1.14
CA ILE A 63 -0.76 7.18 -0.97
C ILE A 63 -1.19 8.19 -2.06
N LEU A 64 -1.51 7.72 -3.26
CA LEU A 64 -1.84 8.52 -4.43
C LEU A 64 -3.36 8.77 -4.50
N GLU A 65 -3.76 10.01 -4.75
CA GLU A 65 -5.18 10.42 -4.79
C GLU A 65 -5.93 9.96 -6.06
N ASP A 66 -5.21 9.79 -7.17
CA ASP A 66 -5.78 9.42 -8.47
C ASP A 66 -4.83 8.46 -9.20
N GLU A 67 -4.86 7.19 -8.79
CA GLU A 67 -4.12 6.13 -9.49
C GLU A 67 -4.76 5.81 -10.84
N ARG A 68 -3.92 5.64 -11.86
CA ARG A 68 -4.34 5.14 -13.16
C ARG A 68 -3.75 3.77 -13.46
N ASP A 69 -4.59 2.91 -14.02
CA ASP A 69 -4.17 1.60 -14.49
C ASP A 69 -3.01 1.69 -15.50
N ASN A 70 -2.14 0.67 -15.48
CA ASN A 70 -1.03 0.51 -16.41
C ASN A 70 0.03 1.62 -16.39
N CYS A 71 0.12 2.39 -15.30
CA CYS A 71 1.18 3.34 -15.06
C CYS A 71 2.25 2.77 -14.12
N PRO A 72 3.55 2.97 -14.43
CA PRO A 72 4.64 2.39 -13.65
C PRO A 72 4.92 3.24 -12.40
N TYR A 73 3.98 3.26 -11.47
CA TYR A 73 4.16 3.93 -10.18
C TYR A 73 5.15 3.15 -9.31
N MET A 74 6.02 3.90 -8.65
CA MET A 74 6.98 3.38 -7.68
C MET A 74 6.77 4.11 -6.36
N VAL A 75 6.73 3.34 -5.28
CA VAL A 75 6.63 3.80 -3.90
C VAL A 75 8.00 3.76 -3.23
N THR A 76 8.32 4.82 -2.48
CA THR A 76 9.49 4.90 -1.59
C THR A 76 9.02 5.34 -0.20
N ILE A 77 9.40 4.57 0.82
CA ILE A 77 9.20 4.90 2.23
C ILE A 77 10.44 5.61 2.74
N LEU A 78 10.24 6.74 3.41
CA LEU A 78 11.30 7.56 4.00
C LEU A 78 11.00 7.85 5.47
N ASP A 79 12.07 8.05 6.23
CA ASP A 79 11.98 8.66 7.56
C ASP A 79 11.73 10.19 7.45
N LEU A 80 11.60 10.85 8.60
CA LEU A 80 11.40 12.31 8.65
C LEU A 80 12.62 13.13 8.21
N ASN A 81 13.79 12.50 8.06
CA ASN A 81 15.02 13.12 7.57
C ASN A 81 15.26 12.84 6.08
N ASP A 82 14.26 12.30 5.36
CA ASP A 82 14.35 11.89 3.96
C ASP A 82 15.36 10.76 3.70
N GLN A 83 15.67 9.94 4.72
CA GLN A 83 16.42 8.71 4.54
C GLN A 83 15.48 7.61 4.02
N ILE A 84 15.90 6.93 2.94
CA ILE A 84 15.16 5.82 2.36
C ILE A 84 15.21 4.63 3.32
N MET A 85 14.02 4.13 3.68
CA MET A 85 13.84 2.93 4.50
C MET A 85 13.53 1.71 3.64
N ALA A 86 12.67 1.88 2.64
CA ALA A 86 12.30 0.84 1.69
C ALA A 86 11.82 1.48 0.38
N GLU A 87 11.94 0.76 -0.72
CA GLU A 87 11.49 1.22 -2.04
C GLU A 87 11.00 0.06 -2.89
N THR A 88 10.20 0.41 -3.90
CA THR A 88 9.68 -0.54 -4.87
C THR A 88 10.82 -1.22 -5.62
N GLN A 89 10.76 -2.55 -5.67
CA GLN A 89 11.68 -3.36 -6.45
C GLN A 89 10.99 -3.89 -7.70
N VAL A 90 11.79 -4.30 -8.69
CA VAL A 90 11.28 -4.94 -9.90
C VAL A 90 11.69 -6.40 -9.88
N HIS A 91 10.71 -7.30 -9.98
CA HIS A 91 10.98 -8.73 -10.01
C HIS A 91 11.80 -9.08 -11.26
N PRO A 92 12.98 -9.72 -11.13
CA PRO A 92 13.93 -9.89 -12.23
C PRO A 92 13.46 -10.82 -13.36
N GLY A 93 12.44 -11.66 -13.10
CA GLY A 93 11.90 -12.61 -14.08
C GLY A 93 10.64 -12.14 -14.81
N THR A 94 9.77 -11.40 -14.13
CA THR A 94 8.43 -11.04 -14.62
C THR A 94 8.33 -9.56 -14.97
N GLY A 95 9.17 -8.72 -14.37
CA GLY A 95 9.09 -7.27 -14.48
C GLY A 95 8.00 -6.65 -13.60
N ASP A 96 7.35 -7.44 -12.75
CA ASP A 96 6.32 -6.95 -11.83
C ASP A 96 6.94 -6.09 -10.73
N PHE A 97 6.20 -5.10 -10.26
CA PHE A 97 6.59 -4.32 -9.10
C PHE A 97 6.35 -5.11 -7.82
N ILE A 98 7.32 -5.04 -6.92
CA ILE A 98 7.25 -5.52 -5.54
C ILE A 98 7.26 -4.27 -4.68
N TYR A 99 6.13 -3.91 -4.08
CA TYR A 99 6.02 -2.69 -3.31
C TYR A 99 6.63 -2.86 -1.90
N PRO A 100 7.07 -1.77 -1.27
CA PRO A 100 7.69 -1.87 0.05
C PRO A 100 6.65 -2.24 1.10
N SER A 101 7.06 -3.08 2.06
CA SER A 101 6.24 -3.45 3.21
C SER A 101 6.70 -2.75 4.49
N ILE A 102 5.75 -2.53 5.39
CA ILE A 102 5.98 -2.07 6.76
C ILE A 102 5.56 -3.17 7.74
N ASP A 103 6.10 -3.10 8.95
CA ASP A 103 5.81 -4.01 10.05
C ASP A 103 5.60 -3.24 11.37
N GLY A 104 5.56 -3.97 12.48
CA GLY A 104 5.46 -3.44 13.83
C GLY A 104 6.45 -2.36 14.21
N ALA A 105 7.65 -2.33 13.60
CA ALA A 105 8.67 -1.33 13.92
C ALA A 105 8.28 0.09 13.47
N PHE A 106 7.26 0.21 12.61
CA PHE A 106 6.76 1.48 12.11
C PHE A 106 5.66 2.09 12.99
N VAL A 107 5.08 1.31 13.91
CA VAL A 107 3.96 1.73 14.76
C VAL A 107 4.33 2.90 15.67
N GLY A 108 3.39 3.83 15.87
CA GLY A 108 3.53 4.94 16.81
C GLY A 108 4.43 6.09 16.34
N SER A 109 4.96 6.02 15.11
CA SER A 109 5.76 7.07 14.49
C SER A 109 5.11 7.59 13.20
N VAL A 110 5.46 8.83 12.83
CA VAL A 110 5.08 9.42 11.54
C VAL A 110 6.18 9.11 10.52
N TRP A 111 5.78 8.61 9.36
CA TRP A 111 6.63 8.27 8.24
C TRP A 111 6.22 9.03 7.00
N LYS A 112 7.10 9.07 6.00
CA LYS A 112 6.83 9.70 4.70
C LYS A 112 6.77 8.63 3.62
N ALA A 113 5.78 8.70 2.75
CA ALA A 113 5.72 7.89 1.54
C ALA A 113 5.74 8.81 0.32
N SER A 114 6.55 8.44 -0.67
CA SER A 114 6.67 9.14 -1.94
C SER A 114 6.25 8.21 -3.07
N VAL A 115 5.35 8.68 -3.93
CA VAL A 115 4.95 7.98 -5.16
C VAL A 115 5.61 8.71 -6.32
N SER A 116 6.23 7.95 -7.22
CA SER A 116 6.86 8.52 -8.41
C SER A 116 6.60 7.70 -9.66
N ILE A 117 6.67 8.39 -10.80
CA ILE A 117 6.57 7.81 -12.13
C ILE A 117 7.65 8.45 -13.01
N ILE A 118 8.23 7.66 -13.91
CA ILE A 118 9.09 8.16 -14.98
C ILE A 118 8.28 8.12 -16.28
N ASP A 119 8.05 9.27 -16.89
CA ASP A 119 7.30 9.37 -18.14
C ASP A 119 8.09 8.82 -19.35
N SER A 120 7.46 8.79 -20.52
CA SER A 120 8.11 8.34 -21.77
C SER A 120 9.28 9.22 -22.23
N TYR A 121 9.40 10.43 -21.67
CA TYR A 121 10.47 11.39 -21.95
C TYR A 121 11.61 11.32 -20.92
N GLY A 122 11.50 10.44 -19.91
CA GLY A 122 12.48 10.28 -18.84
C GLY A 122 12.37 11.33 -17.73
N ILE A 123 11.28 12.09 -17.68
CA ILE A 123 11.00 13.04 -16.61
C ILE A 123 10.37 12.29 -15.44
N LYS A 124 10.94 12.52 -14.24
CA LYS A 124 10.41 11.96 -13.00
C LYS A 124 9.40 12.93 -12.39
N ASN A 125 8.14 12.51 -12.31
CA ASN A 125 7.11 13.19 -11.54
C ASN A 125 6.93 12.45 -10.21
N SER A 126 6.74 13.19 -9.12
CA SER A 126 6.56 12.61 -7.79
C SER A 126 5.67 13.46 -6.91
N CYS A 127 4.92 12.83 -6.03
CA CYS A 127 4.30 13.46 -4.87
C CYS A 127 4.71 12.70 -3.61
N TRP A 128 4.46 13.29 -2.44
CA TRP A 128 4.68 12.64 -1.17
C TRP A 128 3.58 13.01 -0.19
N GLY A 129 3.36 12.15 0.78
CA GLY A 129 2.45 12.33 1.90
C GLY A 129 3.05 11.76 3.18
N TYR A 130 2.43 12.04 4.32
CA TYR A 130 2.76 11.39 5.57
C TYR A 130 1.81 10.23 5.84
N PHE A 131 2.29 9.25 6.60
CA PHE A 131 1.45 8.19 7.13
C PHE A 131 1.84 7.84 8.56
N THR A 132 0.87 7.30 9.30
CA THR A 132 1.07 6.67 10.60
C THR A 132 0.64 5.23 10.54
N VAL A 133 1.35 4.38 11.27
CA VAL A 133 1.01 2.96 11.39
C VAL A 133 0.38 2.74 12.75
N GLU A 134 -0.78 2.10 12.75
CA GLU A 134 -1.53 1.78 13.96
C GLU A 134 -1.75 0.29 14.06
N ASP A 135 -1.45 -0.26 15.25
CA ASP A 135 -1.93 -1.58 15.62
C ASP A 135 -3.42 -1.46 15.98
N LYS A 136 -4.26 -2.15 15.22
CA LYS A 136 -5.72 -2.23 15.45
C LYS A 136 -6.16 -3.65 15.78
N LEU A 137 -5.21 -4.57 15.96
CA LEU A 137 -5.53 -5.95 16.31
C LEU A 137 -5.79 -6.06 17.81
N PRO A 138 -6.76 -6.90 18.22
CA PRO A 138 -6.88 -7.26 19.62
C PRO A 138 -5.62 -8.05 20.06
N PRO A 139 -5.14 -7.88 21.31
CA PRO A 139 -4.02 -8.66 21.79
C PRO A 139 -4.37 -10.15 21.85
N THR A 140 -3.39 -11.01 21.59
CA THR A 140 -3.55 -12.46 21.78
C THR A 140 -3.28 -12.82 23.24
N ILE A 141 -4.22 -13.53 23.87
CA ILE A 141 -4.10 -14.02 25.24
C ILE A 141 -3.84 -15.52 25.21
N THR A 142 -2.67 -15.94 25.70
CA THR A 142 -2.36 -17.35 25.93
C THR A 142 -2.61 -17.71 27.38
N CYS A 143 -3.59 -18.58 27.62
CA CYS A 143 -3.88 -19.12 28.95
C CYS A 143 -2.84 -20.18 29.33
N ILE A 144 -2.62 -20.35 30.63
CA ILE A 144 -1.97 -21.56 31.16
C ILE A 144 -2.84 -22.78 30.83
N GLU A 145 -2.20 -23.92 30.56
CA GLU A 145 -2.88 -25.21 30.39
C GLU A 145 -3.65 -25.61 31.66
N ASP A 146 -4.76 -26.33 31.51
CA ASP A 146 -5.52 -26.85 32.64
C ASP A 146 -4.64 -27.81 33.48
N PHE A 147 -4.65 -27.65 34.81
CA PHE A 147 -3.95 -28.53 35.75
C PHE A 147 -4.87 -28.91 36.92
N THR A 148 -4.59 -30.08 37.50
CA THR A 148 -5.32 -30.58 38.69
C THR A 148 -4.54 -30.24 39.95
N VAL A 149 -5.24 -29.79 40.98
CA VAL A 149 -4.66 -29.46 42.29
C VAL A 149 -5.25 -30.32 43.39
N GLU A 150 -4.48 -30.56 44.43
CA GLU A 150 -4.98 -31.19 45.65
C GLU A 150 -5.81 -30.19 46.47
N CYS A 151 -6.85 -30.67 47.19
CA CYS A 151 -7.74 -29.78 47.95
C CYS A 151 -7.03 -28.94 49.03
N SER A 152 -5.85 -29.37 49.50
CA SER A 152 -5.04 -28.67 50.50
C SER A 152 -3.78 -28.03 49.92
N GLU A 153 -3.66 -27.97 48.60
CA GLU A 153 -2.51 -27.37 47.93
C GLU A 153 -2.50 -25.85 48.09
N ASP A 154 -1.33 -25.29 48.38
CA ASP A 154 -1.15 -23.84 48.45
C ASP A 154 -1.04 -23.28 47.03
N LEU A 155 -2.11 -22.64 46.57
CA LEU A 155 -2.21 -22.07 45.21
C LEU A 155 -1.71 -20.62 45.14
N SER A 156 -1.07 -20.10 46.19
CA SER A 156 -0.59 -18.71 46.21
C SER A 156 0.41 -18.41 45.07
N GLU A 157 1.19 -19.41 44.65
CA GLU A 157 2.13 -19.29 43.52
C GLU A 157 1.45 -19.35 42.14
N LEU A 158 0.23 -19.87 42.01
CA LEU A 158 -0.49 -19.92 40.72
C LEU A 158 -1.00 -18.56 40.28
N TYR A 159 -1.20 -17.63 41.21
CA TYR A 159 -1.49 -16.23 40.88
C TYR A 159 -0.25 -15.47 40.38
N SER A 160 0.91 -16.13 40.29
CA SER A 160 2.12 -15.58 39.67
C SER A 160 2.34 -16.03 38.23
N SER A 161 1.48 -16.89 37.66
CA SER A 161 1.59 -17.25 36.25
C SER A 161 1.18 -16.07 35.38
N GLU A 162 2.15 -15.51 34.64
CA GLU A 162 1.94 -14.36 33.77
C GLU A 162 1.21 -14.78 32.49
N SER A 163 0.12 -14.08 32.15
CA SER A 163 -0.41 -14.12 30.79
C SER A 163 0.48 -13.24 29.92
N THR A 164 0.94 -13.77 28.78
CA THR A 164 1.68 -12.97 27.80
C THR A 164 0.70 -12.29 26.87
N LEU A 165 0.88 -10.98 26.65
CA LEU A 165 0.22 -10.23 25.59
C LEU A 165 1.22 -10.06 24.44
N ASP A 166 0.75 -10.29 23.23
CA ASP A 166 1.53 -10.11 22.00
C ASP A 166 0.83 -9.05 21.12
N TYR A 167 1.61 -8.08 20.65
CA TYR A 167 1.19 -6.96 19.79
C TYR A 167 2.11 -6.89 18.58
N CYS A 168 1.68 -6.25 17.49
CA CYS A 168 2.54 -6.15 16.32
C CYS A 168 3.79 -5.34 16.58
N SER A 169 3.73 -4.34 17.46
CA SER A 169 4.90 -3.59 17.89
C SER A 169 5.45 -4.15 19.20
N ASP A 170 6.61 -4.80 19.15
CA ASP A 170 7.48 -5.06 20.33
C ASP A 170 8.04 -3.75 20.95
N ILE A 171 7.55 -2.59 20.51
CA ILE A 171 8.02 -1.29 20.94
C ILE A 171 7.51 -1.05 22.36
N ASN A 172 8.42 -1.18 23.32
CA ASN A 172 8.34 -0.47 24.58
C ASN A 172 8.41 1.04 24.25
N PRO A 173 7.30 1.80 24.32
CA PRO A 173 6.41 1.84 25.47
C PRO A 173 4.99 1.31 25.25
N ALA A 174 4.38 0.99 26.40
CA ALA A 174 3.04 0.50 26.64
C ALA A 174 1.95 1.06 25.72
N ASP A 175 1.03 0.16 25.40
CA ASP A 175 -0.41 0.41 25.29
C ASP A 175 -0.81 1.85 25.68
N LEU A 176 -1.10 2.67 24.67
CA LEU A 176 -1.59 4.03 24.86
C LEU A 176 -3.06 4.04 25.33
N ASP A 177 -3.72 2.89 25.37
CA ASP A 177 -4.99 2.63 26.05
C ASP A 177 -4.75 2.05 27.45
N TYR A 178 -3.65 2.44 28.11
CA TYR A 178 -3.58 2.37 29.58
C TYR A 178 -4.59 3.36 30.16
N ASP A 179 -5.86 2.98 30.14
CA ASP A 179 -6.79 3.45 31.15
C ASP A 179 -6.12 3.19 32.50
N GLY A 180 -6.00 4.20 33.36
CA GLY A 180 -5.24 4.10 34.61
C GLY A 180 -5.85 3.14 35.65
N LEU A 181 -6.59 2.13 35.20
CA LEU A 181 -7.16 1.03 35.92
C LEU A 181 -6.45 -0.24 35.42
N PRO A 182 -5.86 -1.08 36.28
CA PRO A 182 -5.40 -2.40 35.85
C PRO A 182 -6.63 -3.25 35.49
N SER A 183 -7.16 -3.06 34.28
CA SER A 183 -8.39 -3.68 33.80
C SER A 183 -8.18 -5.07 33.21
N THR A 184 -7.16 -5.83 33.63
CA THR A 184 -6.98 -7.22 33.20
C THR A 184 -6.54 -8.12 34.35
N LYS A 185 -7.52 -8.66 35.08
CA LYS A 185 -7.33 -9.92 35.79
C LYS A 185 -7.76 -11.05 34.87
N THR A 186 -6.88 -11.50 33.99
CA THR A 186 -7.15 -12.67 33.15
C THR A 186 -6.99 -13.92 34.03
N ILE A 187 -8.11 -14.45 34.49
CA ILE A 187 -8.20 -15.80 35.04
C ILE A 187 -8.87 -16.65 33.96
N CYS A 188 -8.12 -17.53 33.29
CA CYS A 188 -8.72 -18.60 32.52
C CYS A 188 -9.10 -19.72 33.48
N LEU A 189 -10.33 -19.71 33.97
CA LEU A 189 -10.94 -20.86 34.62
C LEU A 189 -12.08 -21.33 33.71
N ASN A 190 -11.87 -22.45 33.02
CA ASN A 190 -12.93 -23.15 32.30
C ASN A 190 -14.04 -23.52 33.29
N THR A 191 -15.10 -22.71 33.37
CA THR A 191 -16.33 -23.15 34.05
C THR A 191 -17.10 -24.06 33.10
N THR A 192 -16.63 -25.30 32.94
CA THR A 192 -17.58 -26.41 32.82
C THR A 192 -18.04 -26.76 34.23
N ASP A 193 -18.77 -25.82 34.83
CA ASP A 193 -19.61 -26.09 35.98
C ASP A 193 -20.77 -26.96 35.48
N THR A 194 -20.55 -28.27 35.42
CA THR A 194 -21.63 -29.25 35.44
C THR A 194 -21.64 -29.89 36.81
N ALA A 195 -22.65 -29.51 37.58
CA ALA A 195 -23.06 -30.08 38.86
C ALA A 195 -23.32 -31.59 38.80
#